data_AF-A0A6N2X4W6-F1
#
_entry.id   AF-A0A6N2X4W6-F1
#
_cell.length_a   1.000
_cell.length_b   1.000
_cell.length_c   1.000
_cell.angle_alpha   90.00
_cell.angle_beta   90.00
_cell.angle_gamma   90.00
#
_symmetry.space_group_name_H-M   'P 1'
#
loop_
_entity.id
_entity.type
_entity.pdbx_description
1 polymer ?
#
loop_
_entity_poly.entity_id
_entity_poly.type
_entity_poly.pdbx_seq_one_letter_code
_entity_poly.pdbx_strand_id
1 'polypeptide(L)'
;MSHYDKDGDYINPVNGLAGLLVTDENENSRKRIISISDSSKEEMYELTKKEFLRENGVCNGDTTKRTDVYNNLYRKMSKKDRLAAGYTLEKYERIYRQVFYDAAKRADPNWEIGKPIKAGAFDDVTRESAETGKSPAQAALDTKI
;
A
#
# COMPACT_ATOMS: atom_id res chain seq x y z
N MET A 1 21.38 22.21 10.59
CA MET A 1 19.97 22.00 10.99
C MET A 1 19.91 20.90 12.03
N SER A 2 19.00 20.97 13.01
CA SER A 2 18.69 19.84 13.90
C SER A 2 18.01 18.73 13.10
N HIS A 3 18.37 17.47 13.34
CA HIS A 3 17.70 16.29 12.79
C HIS A 3 16.41 15.92 13.55
N TYR A 4 16.02 16.72 14.53
CA TYR A 4 14.90 16.47 15.43
C TYR A 4 13.96 17.66 15.47
N ASP A 5 12.66 17.38 15.61
CA ASP A 5 11.64 18.40 15.82
C ASP A 5 11.63 18.89 17.29
N LYS A 6 10.73 19.84 17.61
CA LYS A 6 10.62 20.42 18.95
C LYS A 6 10.25 19.42 20.05
N ASP A 7 9.70 18.26 19.67
CA ASP A 7 9.28 17.20 20.59
C ASP A 7 10.37 16.11 20.72
N GLY A 8 11.51 16.29 20.03
CA GLY A 8 12.62 15.31 20.02
C GLY A 8 12.42 14.19 19.00
N ASP A 9 11.44 14.28 18.10
CA ASP A 9 11.20 13.25 17.09
C ASP A 9 12.13 13.43 15.89
N TYR A 10 12.72 12.32 15.42
CA TYR A 10 13.58 12.33 14.25
C TYR A 10 12.82 12.80 13.00
N ILE A 11 13.39 13.79 12.31
CA ILE A 11 12.89 14.34 11.04
C ILE A 11 13.53 13.53 9.91
N ASN A 12 12.69 12.86 9.12
CA ASN A 12 13.16 12.12 7.96
C ASN A 12 13.80 13.10 6.94
N PRO A 13 15.07 12.90 6.55
CA PRO A 13 15.79 13.84 5.69
C PRO A 13 15.29 13.85 4.23
N VAL A 14 14.56 12.81 3.80
CA VAL A 14 14.05 12.67 2.43
C VAL A 14 12.78 13.50 2.24
N ASN A 15 11.87 13.51 3.22
CA ASN A 15 10.55 14.15 3.06
C ASN A 15 10.27 15.29 4.06
N GLY A 16 11.14 15.50 5.05
CA GLY A 16 11.03 16.54 6.07
C GLY A 16 9.98 16.27 7.15
N LEU A 17 9.48 15.04 7.28
CA LEU A 17 8.42 14.68 8.23
C LEU A 17 8.99 13.93 9.45
N ALA A 18 8.53 14.32 10.63
CA ALA A 18 8.70 13.56 11.87
C ALA A 18 7.63 12.45 12.03
N GLY A 19 7.77 11.57 13.02
CA GLY A 19 6.79 10.51 13.29
C GLY A 19 6.79 9.36 12.29
N LEU A 20 7.91 9.16 11.59
CA LEU A 20 8.14 8.03 10.68
C LEU A 20 9.19 7.04 11.20
N LEU A 21 9.81 7.35 12.33
CA LEU A 21 10.74 6.45 13.01
C LEU A 21 9.98 5.51 13.94
N VAL A 22 10.24 4.22 13.80
CA VAL A 22 9.72 3.20 14.72
C VAL A 22 10.56 3.23 16.00
N THR A 23 9.88 3.25 17.14
CA THR A 23 10.48 3.26 18.48
C THR A 23 9.79 2.24 19.37
N ASP A 24 10.40 1.87 20.48
CA ASP A 24 9.81 0.93 21.45
C ASP A 24 8.44 1.43 21.95
N GLU A 25 8.29 2.74 22.12
CA GLU A 25 7.04 3.38 22.56
C GLU A 25 5.90 3.21 21.54
N ASN A 26 6.22 3.29 20.24
CA ASN A 26 5.21 3.29 19.19
C ASN A 26 5.03 1.94 18.47
N GLU A 27 5.90 0.95 18.71
CA GLU A 27 5.91 -0.37 18.06
C GLU A 27 4.55 -1.06 18.14
N ASN A 28 3.93 -1.08 19.32
CA ASN A 28 2.63 -1.74 19.52
C ASN A 28 1.48 -0.98 18.85
N SER A 29 1.61 0.34 18.70
CA SER A 29 0.54 1.20 18.21
C SER A 29 0.57 1.39 16.69
N ARG A 30 1.69 1.04 16.02
CA ARG A 30 1.89 1.29 14.59
C ARG A 30 1.16 0.32 13.67
N LYS A 31 0.84 -0.89 14.13
CA LYS A 31 0.17 -1.94 13.34
C LYS A 31 -1.36 -1.92 13.48
N ARG A 32 -1.95 -0.75 13.69
CA ARG A 32 -3.40 -0.55 13.75
C ARG A 32 -3.95 -0.16 12.38
N ILE A 33 -5.12 -0.69 12.03
CA ILE A 33 -5.85 -0.26 10.83
C ILE A 33 -6.62 1.02 11.18
N ILE A 34 -6.41 2.07 10.39
CA ILE A 34 -7.09 3.36 10.56
C ILE A 34 -7.79 3.78 9.27
N SER A 35 -8.67 4.78 9.36
CA SER A 35 -9.19 5.42 8.16
C SER A 35 -8.09 6.23 7.46
N ILE A 36 -7.98 6.06 6.15
CA ILE A 36 -7.15 6.87 5.26
C ILE A 36 -8.02 7.39 4.12
N SER A 37 -7.63 8.52 3.52
CA SER A 37 -8.42 9.14 2.46
C SER A 37 -8.59 8.23 1.25
N ASP A 38 -9.75 8.31 0.57
CA ASP A 38 -9.97 7.59 -0.69
C ASP A 38 -8.93 7.95 -1.75
N SER A 39 -8.48 9.21 -1.79
CA SER A 39 -7.39 9.62 -2.70
C SER A 39 -6.09 8.84 -2.46
N SER A 40 -5.74 8.54 -1.21
CA SER A 40 -4.54 7.74 -0.90
C SER A 40 -4.71 6.28 -1.31
N LYS A 41 -5.91 5.73 -1.15
CA LYS A 41 -6.25 4.37 -1.60
C LYS A 41 -6.22 4.27 -3.12
N GLU A 42 -6.77 5.26 -3.81
CA GLU A 42 -6.77 5.37 -5.28
C GLU A 42 -5.34 5.45 -5.83
N GLU A 43 -4.49 6.32 -5.26
CA GLU A 43 -3.08 6.43 -5.65
C GLU A 43 -2.35 5.07 -5.53
N MET A 44 -2.63 4.30 -4.48
CA MET A 44 -2.06 2.97 -4.29
C MET A 44 -2.65 1.92 -5.24
N TYR A 45 -3.96 1.95 -5.47
CA TYR A 45 -4.64 1.06 -6.41
C TYR A 45 -4.08 1.21 -7.83
N GLU A 46 -4.01 2.44 -8.33
CA GLU A 46 -3.50 2.75 -9.68
C GLU A 46 -2.01 2.41 -9.83
N LEU A 47 -1.19 2.72 -8.83
CA LEU A 47 0.21 2.31 -8.84
C LEU A 47 0.35 0.79 -8.89
N THR A 48 -0.41 0.09 -8.04
CA THR A 48 -0.37 -1.39 -7.98
C THR A 48 -0.81 -1.99 -9.30
N LYS A 49 -1.89 -1.49 -9.92
CA LYS A 49 -2.38 -1.95 -11.24
C LYS A 49 -1.31 -1.76 -12.31
N LYS A 50 -0.73 -0.56 -12.37
CA LYS A 50 0.30 -0.20 -13.34
C LYS A 50 1.54 -1.09 -13.21
N GLU A 51 2.02 -1.31 -11.99
CA GLU A 51 3.20 -2.14 -11.75
C GLU A 51 2.91 -3.62 -12.02
N PHE A 52 1.74 -4.11 -11.62
CA PHE A 52 1.32 -5.48 -11.91
C PHE A 52 1.28 -5.75 -13.42
N LEU A 53 0.73 -4.82 -14.21
CA LEU A 53 0.71 -4.92 -15.66
C LEU A 53 2.12 -4.84 -16.27
N ARG A 54 2.92 -3.86 -15.85
CA ARG A 54 4.27 -3.64 -16.39
C ARG A 54 5.19 -4.83 -16.15
N GLU A 55 5.10 -5.42 -14.96
CA GLU A 55 5.99 -6.50 -14.51
C GLU A 55 5.36 -7.89 -14.68
N ASN A 56 4.22 -8.01 -15.35
CA ASN A 56 3.49 -9.28 -15.52
C ASN A 56 3.25 -10.01 -14.19
N GLY A 57 2.86 -9.26 -13.16
CA GLY A 57 2.63 -9.76 -11.82
C GLY A 57 3.90 -10.05 -11.01
N VAL A 58 5.12 -9.79 -11.51
CA VAL A 58 6.35 -9.90 -10.70
C VAL A 58 6.42 -8.75 -9.70
N CYS A 59 6.76 -9.05 -8.44
CA CYS A 59 7.03 -8.02 -7.44
C CYS A 59 8.47 -7.53 -7.63
N ASN A 60 8.64 -6.38 -8.29
CA ASN A 60 9.93 -5.72 -8.39
C ASN A 60 9.97 -4.56 -7.38
N GLY A 61 10.85 -4.61 -6.39
CA GLY A 61 10.94 -3.60 -5.32
C GLY A 61 11.60 -2.29 -5.78
N ASP A 62 12.58 -2.39 -6.68
CA ASP A 62 13.50 -1.29 -7.00
C ASP A 62 13.00 -0.33 -8.08
N THR A 63 11.94 -0.68 -8.82
CA THR A 63 11.44 0.11 -9.96
C THR A 63 10.14 0.86 -9.69
N THR A 64 9.78 1.02 -8.41
CA THR A 64 8.44 1.47 -8.00
C THR A 64 8.42 2.91 -7.52
N LYS A 65 7.36 3.64 -7.86
CA LYS A 65 7.07 4.96 -7.28
C LYS A 65 6.34 4.85 -5.94
N ARG A 66 6.49 3.70 -5.26
CA ARG A 66 5.83 3.41 -3.99
C ARG A 66 6.16 4.48 -2.96
N THR A 67 7.42 4.91 -2.88
CA THR A 67 7.87 5.99 -1.98
C THR A 67 7.06 7.29 -2.16
N ASP A 68 6.69 7.65 -3.38
CA ASP A 68 5.92 8.88 -3.65
C ASP A 68 4.50 8.77 -3.07
N VAL A 69 3.84 7.62 -3.28
CA VAL A 69 2.49 7.37 -2.74
C VAL A 69 2.48 7.39 -1.21
N TYR A 70 3.47 6.77 -0.56
CA TYR A 70 3.60 6.80 0.90
C TYR A 70 3.91 8.22 1.41
N ASN A 71 4.78 8.97 0.73
CA ASN A 71 5.07 10.36 1.09
C ASN A 71 3.82 11.24 0.97
N ASN A 72 3.01 11.08 -0.09
CA ASN A 72 1.75 11.78 -0.27
C ASN A 72 0.76 11.45 0.86
N LEU A 73 0.65 10.18 1.23
CA LEU A 73 -0.14 9.76 2.40
C LEU A 73 0.35 10.47 3.67
N TYR A 74 1.65 10.42 3.98
CA TYR A 74 2.18 10.96 5.23
C TYR A 74 2.00 12.46 5.38
N ARG A 75 1.97 13.22 4.28
CA ARG A 75 1.65 14.66 4.28
C ARG A 75 0.19 14.94 4.63
N LYS A 76 -0.72 14.00 4.33
CA LYS A 76 -2.16 14.08 4.66
C LYS A 76 -2.48 13.60 6.09
N MET A 77 -1.51 13.01 6.80
CA MET A 77 -1.70 12.41 8.11
C MET A 77 -1.06 13.20 9.26
N SER A 78 -1.69 13.12 10.43
CA SER A 78 -1.13 13.64 11.68
C SER A 78 0.14 12.88 12.07
N LYS A 79 1.08 13.53 12.78
CA LYS A 79 2.38 12.93 13.19
C LYS A 79 2.20 11.56 13.86
N LYS A 80 1.24 11.44 14.79
CA LYS A 80 0.95 10.22 15.56
C LYS A 80 0.32 9.07 14.75
N ASP A 81 -0.20 9.36 13.57
CA ASP A 81 -0.93 8.39 12.75
C ASP A 81 -0.15 7.93 11.52
N ARG A 82 0.98 8.59 11.18
CA ARG A 82 1.74 8.28 9.96
C ARG A 82 2.15 6.81 9.85
N LEU A 83 2.71 6.22 10.91
CA LEU A 83 3.09 4.81 10.87
C LEU A 83 1.89 3.87 10.69
N ALA A 84 0.79 4.12 11.40
CA ALA A 84 -0.45 3.36 11.25
C ALA A 84 -1.10 3.52 9.88
N ALA A 85 -1.02 4.72 9.30
CA ALA A 85 -1.47 5.01 7.95
C ALA A 85 -0.64 4.21 6.93
N GLY A 86 0.69 4.22 7.07
CA GLY A 86 1.59 3.45 6.21
C GLY A 86 1.28 1.96 6.28
N TYR A 87 1.11 1.42 7.49
CA TYR A 87 0.68 0.03 7.68
C TYR A 87 -0.67 -0.27 7.03
N THR A 88 -1.64 0.63 7.16
CA THR A 88 -2.96 0.48 6.53
C THR A 88 -2.84 0.46 4.99
N LEU A 89 -2.04 1.36 4.42
CA LEU A 89 -1.83 1.45 2.98
C LEU A 89 -1.13 0.20 2.42
N GLU A 90 -0.17 -0.37 3.16
CA GLU A 90 0.47 -1.64 2.82
C GLU A 90 -0.56 -2.79 2.73
N LYS A 91 -1.56 -2.81 3.63
CA LYS A 91 -2.63 -3.81 3.57
C LYS A 91 -3.49 -3.63 2.32
N TYR A 92 -3.86 -2.40 1.98
CA TYR A 92 -4.58 -2.11 0.74
C TYR A 92 -3.79 -2.53 -0.51
N GLU A 93 -2.49 -2.24 -0.55
CA GLU A 93 -1.61 -2.69 -1.64
C GLU A 93 -1.69 -4.21 -1.85
N ARG A 94 -1.62 -4.99 -0.76
CA ARG A 94 -1.74 -6.46 -0.80
C ARG A 94 -3.11 -6.91 -1.32
N ILE A 95 -4.19 -6.24 -0.89
CA ILE A 95 -5.55 -6.52 -1.34
C ILE A 95 -5.67 -6.29 -2.85
N TYR A 96 -5.25 -5.12 -3.33
CA TYR A 96 -5.32 -4.79 -4.76
C TYR A 96 -4.48 -5.75 -5.61
N ARG A 97 -3.26 -6.05 -5.15
CA ARG A 97 -2.40 -7.02 -5.81
C ARG A 97 -3.04 -8.40 -5.92
N GLN A 98 -3.69 -8.87 -4.85
CA GLN A 98 -4.39 -10.16 -4.87
C GLN A 98 -5.54 -10.15 -5.88
N VAL A 99 -6.32 -9.06 -5.94
CA VAL A 99 -7.43 -8.95 -6.88
C VAL A 99 -6.94 -8.95 -8.34
N PHE A 100 -5.82 -8.30 -8.65
CA PHE A 100 -5.21 -8.37 -9.98
C PHE A 100 -4.68 -9.77 -10.32
N TYR A 101 -4.09 -10.46 -9.34
CA TYR A 101 -3.69 -11.86 -9.51
C TYR A 101 -4.90 -12.75 -9.81
N ASP A 102 -5.97 -12.63 -9.02
CA ASP A 102 -7.20 -13.40 -9.19
C ASP A 102 -7.85 -13.10 -10.56
N ALA A 103 -7.80 -11.84 -11.01
CA ALA A 103 -8.32 -11.43 -12.30
C ALA A 103 -7.49 -11.96 -13.48
N ALA A 104 -6.15 -11.96 -13.37
CA ALA A 104 -5.28 -12.56 -14.38
C ALA A 104 -5.55 -14.07 -14.51
N LYS A 105 -5.65 -14.78 -13.38
CA LYS A 105 -6.02 -16.21 -13.33
C LYS A 105 -7.42 -16.48 -13.87
N ARG A 106 -8.38 -15.59 -13.65
CA ARG A 106 -9.73 -15.73 -14.20
C ARG A 106 -9.74 -15.56 -15.72
N ALA A 107 -8.95 -14.62 -16.25
CA ALA A 107 -8.86 -14.35 -17.67
C ALA A 107 -8.08 -15.43 -18.44
N ASP A 108 -7.11 -16.07 -17.78
CA ASP A 108 -6.35 -17.22 -18.25
C ASP A 108 -5.96 -18.12 -17.04
N PRO A 109 -6.64 -19.27 -16.84
CA PRO A 109 -6.34 -20.18 -15.73
C PRO A 109 -4.90 -20.71 -15.69
N ASN A 110 -4.25 -20.79 -16.86
CA ASN A 110 -2.87 -21.26 -17.00
C ASN A 110 -1.84 -20.13 -16.88
N TRP A 111 -2.28 -18.88 -16.71
CA TRP A 111 -1.37 -17.74 -16.51
C TRP A 111 -0.51 -17.93 -15.26
N GLU A 112 0.77 -17.60 -15.35
CA GLU A 112 1.70 -17.65 -14.23
C GLU A 112 2.41 -16.29 -14.09
N ILE A 113 2.91 -15.99 -12.89
CA ILE A 113 3.68 -14.77 -12.65
C ILE A 113 4.86 -14.70 -13.63
N GLY A 114 5.02 -13.54 -14.27
CA GLY A 114 6.03 -13.29 -15.30
C GLY A 114 5.54 -13.58 -16.72
N LYS A 115 4.40 -14.25 -16.91
CA LYS A 115 3.78 -14.43 -18.23
C LYS A 115 2.96 -13.20 -18.62
N PRO A 116 2.87 -12.87 -19.92
CA PRO A 116 2.02 -11.78 -20.39
C PRO A 116 0.59 -11.89 -19.86
N ILE A 117 0.08 -10.80 -19.28
CA ILE A 117 -1.31 -10.72 -18.82
C ILE A 117 -2.21 -10.49 -20.03
N LYS A 118 -3.32 -11.23 -20.11
CA LYS A 118 -4.30 -11.09 -21.19
C LYS A 118 -4.89 -9.67 -21.22
N ALA A 119 -4.97 -9.08 -22.42
CA ALA A 119 -5.59 -7.77 -22.59
C ALA A 119 -7.04 -7.78 -22.09
N GLY A 120 -7.44 -6.71 -21.40
CA GLY A 120 -8.77 -6.57 -20.81
C GLY A 120 -9.02 -7.37 -19.53
N ALA A 121 -8.03 -8.11 -19.00
CA ALA A 121 -8.22 -8.92 -17.79
C ALA A 121 -8.67 -8.12 -16.56
N PHE A 122 -8.42 -6.81 -16.53
CA PHE A 122 -8.69 -5.92 -15.39
C PHE A 122 -9.76 -4.86 -15.68
N ASP A 123 -10.51 -4.97 -16.78
CA ASP A 123 -11.47 -3.94 -17.21
C ASP A 123 -12.63 -3.80 -16.20
N ASP A 124 -13.07 -4.92 -15.62
CA ASP A 124 -14.15 -4.95 -14.62
C ASP A 124 -13.65 -4.80 -13.17
N VAL A 125 -12.33 -4.68 -12.97
CA VAL A 125 -11.75 -4.56 -11.63
C VAL A 125 -11.68 -3.08 -11.28
N THR A 126 -12.45 -2.66 -10.28
CA THR A 126 -12.38 -1.31 -9.68
C THR A 126 -11.81 -1.35 -8.28
N ARG A 127 -11.34 -0.20 -7.78
CA ARG A 127 -10.90 -0.06 -6.38
C ARG A 127 -12.01 -0.48 -5.42
N GLU A 128 -13.23 0.04 -5.61
CA GLU A 128 -14.38 -0.25 -4.76
C GLU A 128 -14.68 -1.75 -4.70
N SER A 129 -14.72 -2.42 -5.85
CA SER A 129 -14.97 -3.86 -5.91
C SER A 129 -13.88 -4.66 -5.18
N ALA A 130 -12.62 -4.24 -5.28
CA ALA A 130 -11.51 -4.88 -4.58
C ALA A 130 -11.62 -4.74 -3.05
N GLU A 131 -12.12 -3.61 -2.55
CA GLU A 131 -12.25 -3.33 -1.12
C GLU A 131 -13.46 -4.04 -0.47
N THR A 132 -14.56 -4.23 -1.19
CA THR A 132 -15.81 -4.80 -0.65
C THR A 132 -15.70 -6.23 -0.11
N GLY A 133 -14.78 -7.06 -0.64
CA GLY A 133 -14.60 -8.44 -0.18
C GLY A 133 -13.44 -8.66 0.80
N LYS A 134 -12.51 -7.70 0.90
CA LYS A 134 -11.22 -7.89 1.58
C LYS A 134 -10.71 -6.58 2.20
N SER A 135 -11.53 -5.83 2.93
CA SER A 135 -11.06 -4.59 3.59
C SER A 135 -9.77 -4.82 4.42
N PRO A 136 -8.94 -3.80 4.68
CA PRO A 136 -7.69 -3.99 5.44
C PRO A 136 -7.88 -4.61 6.81
N ALA A 137 -9.01 -4.33 7.46
CA ALA A 137 -9.38 -4.96 8.73
C ALA A 137 -9.56 -6.47 8.56
N GLN A 138 -10.22 -6.90 7.49
CA GLN A 138 -10.38 -8.32 7.16
C GLN A 138 -9.04 -8.98 6.77
N ALA A 139 -8.27 -8.34 5.89
CA ALA A 139 -6.97 -8.85 5.46
C ALA A 139 -5.97 -9.01 6.62
N ALA A 140 -6.04 -8.16 7.65
CA ALA A 140 -5.22 -8.28 8.85
C ALA A 140 -5.57 -9.51 9.71
N LEU A 141 -6.82 -9.99 9.67
CA LEU A 141 -7.23 -11.24 10.32
C LEU A 141 -6.72 -12.46 9.57
N ASP A 142 -6.73 -12.39 8.23
CA ASP A 142 -6.37 -13.52 7.36
C ASP A 142 -4.85 -13.80 7.33
N THR A 143 -3.99 -12.86 7.78
CA THR A 143 -2.51 -13.04 7.78
C THR A 143 -1.98 -13.83 9.00
N LYS A 144 -2.84 -14.52 9.77
CA LYS A 144 -2.46 -15.28 10.98
C LYS A 144 -2.27 -16.80 10.78
N ILE A 145 -2.14 -17.26 9.54
CA ILE A 145 -1.86 -18.68 9.20
C ILE A 145 -0.37 -18.91 9.07
#